data_AF-A0A7T3FYM8-F1
#
_entry.id   AF-A0A7T3FYM8-F1
#
_cell.length_a   1.000
_cell.length_b   1.000
_cell.length_c   1.000
_cell.angle_alpha   90.00
_cell.angle_beta   90.00
_cell.angle_gamma   90.00
#
_symmetry.space_group_name_H-M   'P 1'
#
loop_
_entity.id
_entity.type
_entity.pdbx_description
1 polymer ?
#
loop_
_entity_poly.entity_id
_entity_poly.type
_entity_poly.pdbx_seq_one_letter_code
_entity_poly.pdbx_strand_id
1 'polypeptide(L)'
;MSVDAQTAAIAVVSLLGASAVAVVTRSHYEPPPREGEEEPPEPVFETGVFAVLSGGLFVGLGYALATVGGWGALGEVATMALSVVGLYSAFATYTGRVAADADRATALVGVVSATVLGVYPPLLFALSRL
;
A
#
# COMPACT_ATOMS: atom_id res chain seq x y z
N MET A 1 -2.90 27.54 0.44
CA MET A 1 -4.02 26.61 0.19
C MET A 1 -4.18 25.77 1.46
N SER A 2 -5.36 25.73 2.06
CA SER A 2 -5.64 24.80 3.15
C SER A 2 -5.67 23.38 2.59
N VAL A 3 -4.87 22.48 3.16
CA VAL A 3 -4.93 21.06 2.83
C VAL A 3 -6.24 20.53 3.40
N ASP A 4 -7.11 19.95 2.57
CA ASP A 4 -8.34 19.33 3.05
C ASP A 4 -8.05 18.02 3.79
N ALA A 5 -9.00 17.57 4.61
CA ALA A 5 -8.81 16.40 5.45
C ALA A 5 -8.55 15.12 4.64
N GLN A 6 -9.16 15.00 3.46
CA GLN A 6 -8.96 13.86 2.56
C GLN A 6 -7.54 13.82 2.00
N THR A 7 -7.00 14.95 1.55
CA THR A 7 -5.62 15.05 1.06
C THR A 7 -4.62 14.72 2.17
N ALA A 8 -4.86 15.22 3.39
CA ALA A 8 -4.03 14.89 4.54
C ALA A 8 -4.06 13.38 4.84
N ALA A 9 -5.24 12.76 4.80
CA ALA A 9 -5.39 11.32 4.99
C ALA A 9 -4.68 10.50 3.91
N ILE A 10 -4.77 10.92 2.64
CA ILE A 10 -4.03 10.28 1.53
C ILE A 10 -2.53 10.34 1.77
N ALA A 11 -2.01 11.49 2.16
CA ALA A 11 -0.60 11.63 2.49
C ALA A 11 -0.19 10.69 3.63
N VAL A 12 -0.95 10.66 4.74
CA VAL A 12 -0.64 9.83 5.91
C VAL A 12 -0.69 8.34 5.57
N VAL A 13 -1.77 7.86 4.95
CA VAL A 13 -1.91 6.44 4.58
C VAL A 13 -0.83 6.02 3.60
N SER A 14 -0.52 6.86 2.61
CA SER A 14 0.54 6.59 1.63
C SER A 14 1.92 6.53 2.28
N LEU A 15 2.23 7.45 3.19
CA LEU A 15 3.49 7.47 3.93
C LEU A 15 3.63 6.23 4.81
N LEU A 16 2.58 5.82 5.52
CA LEU A 16 2.60 4.61 6.34
C LEU A 16 2.76 3.35 5.48
N GLY A 17 2.01 3.23 4.39
CA GLY A 17 2.13 2.12 3.45
C GLY A 17 3.51 2.04 2.83
N ALA A 18 4.04 3.16 2.33
CA ALA A 18 5.39 3.22 1.74
C ALA A 18 6.47 2.88 2.76
N SER A 19 6.33 3.35 4.00
CA SER A 19 7.25 3.01 5.10
C SER A 19 7.21 1.51 5.43
N ALA A 20 6.03 0.91 5.44
CA ALA A 20 5.89 -0.52 5.65
C ALA A 20 6.54 -1.33 4.51
N VAL A 21 6.37 -0.91 3.25
CA VAL A 21 7.09 -1.51 2.11
C VAL A 21 8.59 -1.37 2.30
N ALA A 22 9.09 -0.19 2.67
CA ALA A 22 10.51 0.05 2.91
C ALA A 22 11.08 -0.90 3.98
N VAL A 23 10.34 -1.11 5.08
CA VAL A 23 10.74 -2.04 6.14
C VAL A 23 10.77 -3.48 5.63
N VAL A 24 9.77 -3.90 4.84
CA VAL A 24 9.72 -5.23 4.24
C VAL A 24 10.89 -5.43 3.29
N THR A 25 11.16 -4.47 2.40
CA THR A 25 12.30 -4.51 1.48
C THR A 25 13.61 -4.64 2.25
N ARG A 26 13.83 -3.79 3.26
CA ARG A 26 15.07 -3.81 4.03
C ARG A 26 15.29 -5.12 4.79
N SER A 27 14.22 -5.78 5.21
CA SER A 27 14.30 -6.96 6.08
C SER A 27 14.26 -8.29 5.32
N HIS A 28 13.73 -8.31 4.11
CA HIS A 28 13.38 -9.56 3.41
C HIS A 28 13.77 -9.58 1.93
N TYR A 29 14.18 -8.46 1.33
CA TYR A 29 14.67 -8.46 -0.04
C TYR A 29 16.14 -8.82 -0.07
N GLU A 30 16.50 -9.81 -0.89
CA GLU A 30 17.88 -10.19 -1.17
C GLU A 30 18.32 -9.50 -2.47
N PRO A 31 19.18 -8.46 -2.40
CA PRO A 31 19.65 -7.78 -3.59
C PRO A 31 20.62 -8.65 -4.40
N PRO A 32 20.69 -8.45 -5.73
CA PRO A 32 21.61 -9.21 -6.58
C PRO A 32 23.06 -8.99 -6.14
N PRO A 33 23.90 -10.03 -6.16
CA PRO A 33 25.30 -9.93 -5.76
C PRO A 33 26.06 -8.95 -6.68
N ARG A 34 26.98 -8.19 -6.09
CA ARG A 34 27.90 -7.32 -6.84
C ARG A 34 29.14 -8.11 -7.26
N GLU A 35 29.56 -7.96 -8.51
CA GLU A 35 30.77 -8.62 -9.01
C GLU A 35 32.00 -8.16 -8.21
N GLY A 36 32.63 -9.08 -7.50
CA GLY A 36 33.90 -8.84 -6.79
C GLY A 36 33.78 -8.44 -5.31
N GLU A 37 32.58 -8.42 -4.72
CA GLU A 37 32.38 -8.19 -3.28
C GLU A 37 31.98 -9.49 -2.56
N GLU A 38 32.66 -9.80 -1.44
CA GLU A 38 32.35 -10.99 -0.61
C GLU A 38 31.14 -10.77 0.31
N GLU A 39 30.83 -9.52 0.64
CA GLU A 39 29.69 -9.17 1.49
C GLU A 39 28.42 -8.96 0.65
N PRO A 40 27.28 -9.58 1.01
CA PRO A 40 26.02 -9.33 0.34
C PRO A 40 25.63 -7.85 0.49
N PRO A 41 25.27 -7.16 -0.59
CA PRO A 41 25.00 -5.73 -0.53
C PRO A 41 23.77 -5.44 0.33
N GLU A 42 23.78 -4.34 1.09
CA GLU A 42 22.57 -3.89 1.78
C GLU A 42 21.55 -3.31 0.76
N PRO A 43 20.24 -3.63 0.86
CA PRO A 43 19.21 -3.21 -0.10
C PRO A 43 18.76 -1.76 0.09
N VAL A 44 19.68 -0.82 0.35
CA VAL A 44 19.36 0.58 0.70
C VAL A 44 18.77 1.32 -0.51
N PHE A 45 19.32 1.09 -1.70
CA PHE A 45 18.84 1.72 -2.92
C PHE A 45 17.43 1.23 -3.28
N GLU A 46 17.22 -0.09 -3.26
CA GLU A 46 15.95 -0.75 -3.53
C GLU A 46 14.89 -0.35 -2.51
N THR A 47 15.27 -0.21 -1.24
CA THR A 47 14.39 0.32 -0.19
C THR A 47 13.88 1.71 -0.56
N GLY A 48 14.77 2.61 -0.99
CA GLY A 48 14.39 3.95 -1.42
C GLY A 48 13.49 3.94 -2.66
N VAL A 49 13.86 3.16 -3.68
CA VAL A 49 13.10 3.04 -4.94
C VAL A 49 11.70 2.47 -4.68
N PHE A 50 11.58 1.36 -3.96
CA PHE A 50 10.28 0.76 -3.67
C PHE A 50 9.44 1.63 -2.75
N ALA A 51 10.02 2.32 -1.76
CA ALA A 51 9.29 3.29 -0.96
C ALA A 51 8.69 4.42 -1.81
N VAL A 52 9.47 4.99 -2.74
CA VAL A 52 9.00 6.07 -3.62
C VAL A 52 7.92 5.57 -4.59
N LEU A 53 8.15 4.42 -5.23
CA LEU A 53 7.19 3.86 -6.18
C LEU A 53 5.88 3.47 -5.49
N SER A 54 5.94 2.76 -4.37
CA SER A 54 4.76 2.39 -3.58
C SER A 54 4.06 3.63 -3.03
N GLY A 55 4.80 4.62 -2.55
CA GLY A 55 4.24 5.90 -2.11
C GLY A 55 3.45 6.59 -3.22
N GLY A 56 4.03 6.71 -4.42
CA GLY A 56 3.34 7.27 -5.58
C GLY A 56 2.09 6.49 -5.97
N LEU A 57 2.17 5.16 -5.96
CA LEU A 57 1.02 4.29 -6.23
C LEU A 57 -0.09 4.44 -5.19
N PHE A 58 0.25 4.50 -3.91
CA PHE A 58 -0.72 4.67 -2.83
C PHE A 58 -1.36 6.05 -2.83
N VAL A 59 -0.62 7.10 -3.20
CA VAL A 59 -1.19 8.44 -3.40
C VAL A 59 -2.17 8.42 -4.57
N GLY A 60 -1.75 7.86 -5.71
CA GLY A 60 -2.59 7.73 -6.90
C GLY A 60 -3.88 6.94 -6.62
N LEU A 61 -3.75 5.83 -5.89
CA LEU A 61 -4.89 5.02 -5.43
C LEU A 61 -5.84 5.83 -4.54
N GLY A 62 -5.32 6.55 -3.56
CA GLY A 62 -6.12 7.39 -2.67
C GLY A 62 -6.95 8.43 -3.43
N TYR A 63 -6.34 9.13 -4.39
CA TYR A 63 -7.04 10.09 -5.23
C TYR A 63 -8.07 9.44 -6.16
N ALA A 64 -7.75 8.28 -6.73
CA ALA A 64 -8.69 7.53 -7.57
C ALA A 64 -9.94 7.13 -6.78
N LEU A 65 -9.75 6.61 -5.57
CA LEU A 65 -10.85 6.22 -4.69
C LEU A 65 -11.67 7.43 -4.22
N ALA A 66 -11.03 8.54 -3.87
CA ALA A 66 -11.73 9.78 -3.52
C ALA A 66 -12.59 10.29 -4.69
N THR A 67 -12.04 10.25 -5.91
CA THR A 67 -12.73 10.68 -7.13
C THR A 67 -13.96 9.81 -7.41
N VAL A 68 -13.79 8.49 -7.39
CA VAL A 68 -14.88 7.53 -7.65
C VAL A 68 -15.94 7.60 -6.54
N GLY A 69 -15.53 7.74 -5.28
CA GLY A 69 -16.45 7.90 -4.14
C GLY A 69 -17.34 9.14 -4.29
N GLY A 70 -16.89 10.17 -4.99
CA GLY A 70 -17.65 11.38 -5.30
C GLY A 70 -18.73 11.23 -6.39
N TRP A 71 -18.81 10.09 -7.09
CA TRP A 71 -19.80 9.87 -8.17
C TRP A 71 -21.21 9.55 -7.68
N GLY A 72 -21.50 9.79 -6.39
CA GLY A 72 -22.75 9.47 -5.74
C GLY A 72 -22.78 8.07 -5.15
N ALA A 73 -23.96 7.58 -4.78
CA ALA A 73 -24.13 6.37 -3.97
C ALA A 73 -23.48 5.11 -4.58
N LEU A 74 -23.51 4.97 -5.91
CA LEU A 74 -22.86 3.83 -6.58
C LEU A 74 -21.33 3.85 -6.41
N GLY A 75 -20.73 5.04 -6.47
CA GLY A 75 -19.28 5.22 -6.25
C GLY A 75 -18.88 4.94 -4.81
N GLU A 76 -19.67 5.42 -3.84
CA GLU A 76 -19.48 5.12 -2.41
C GLU A 76 -19.55 3.60 -2.16
N VAL A 77 -20.57 2.92 -2.69
CA VAL A 77 -20.74 1.46 -2.51
C VAL A 77 -19.60 0.68 -3.19
N ALA A 78 -19.22 1.07 -4.41
CA ALA A 78 -18.13 0.41 -5.14
C ALA A 78 -16.80 0.52 -4.40
N THR A 79 -16.46 1.72 -3.91
CA THR A 79 -15.22 1.93 -3.13
C THR A 79 -15.27 1.19 -1.80
N MET A 80 -16.41 1.15 -1.10
CA MET A 80 -16.57 0.35 0.11
C MET A 80 -16.41 -1.15 -0.13
N ALA A 81 -16.91 -1.68 -1.26
CA ALA A 81 -16.69 -3.06 -1.64
C ALA A 81 -15.19 -3.36 -1.83
N LEU A 82 -14.43 -2.42 -2.41
CA LEU A 82 -12.97 -2.55 -2.52
C LEU A 82 -12.27 -2.60 -1.16
N SER A 83 -12.81 -1.93 -0.13
CA SER A 83 -12.28 -2.05 1.22
C SER A 83 -12.39 -3.49 1.75
N VAL A 84 -13.55 -4.13 1.55
CA VAL A 84 -13.75 -5.54 1.92
C VAL A 84 -12.78 -6.45 1.16
N VAL A 85 -12.62 -6.22 -0.15
CA VAL A 85 -11.66 -6.97 -0.98
C VAL A 85 -10.23 -6.77 -0.48
N GLY A 86 -9.84 -5.53 -0.15
CA GLY A 86 -8.51 -5.21 0.35
C GLY A 86 -8.20 -5.89 1.68
N LEU A 87 -9.09 -5.76 2.67
CA LEU A 87 -8.90 -6.38 3.98
C LEU A 87 -8.92 -7.91 3.92
N TYR A 88 -9.83 -8.49 3.12
CA TYR A 88 -9.85 -9.95 2.92
C TYR A 88 -8.58 -10.43 2.20
N SER A 89 -8.13 -9.72 1.16
CA SER A 89 -6.90 -10.06 0.44
C SER A 89 -5.69 -9.99 1.37
N ALA A 90 -5.59 -8.96 2.23
CA ALA A 90 -4.52 -8.87 3.21
C ALA A 90 -4.51 -10.08 4.17
N PHE A 91 -5.68 -10.45 4.69
CA PHE A 91 -5.81 -11.63 5.55
C PHE A 91 -5.47 -12.93 4.82
N ALA A 92 -5.97 -13.10 3.59
CA ALA A 92 -5.76 -14.30 2.79
C ALA A 92 -4.28 -14.45 2.40
N THR A 93 -3.60 -13.37 2.05
CA THR A 93 -2.15 -13.37 1.78
C THR A 93 -1.35 -13.65 3.06
N TYR A 94 -1.70 -13.00 4.18
CA TYR A 94 -1.00 -13.22 5.45
C TYR A 94 -1.12 -14.68 5.95
N THR A 95 -2.27 -15.31 5.71
CA THR A 95 -2.52 -16.71 6.11
C THR A 95 -2.05 -17.74 5.09
N GLY A 96 -1.38 -17.32 4.01
CA GLY A 96 -0.89 -18.20 2.95
C GLY A 96 -1.99 -18.84 2.10
N ARG A 97 -3.23 -18.34 2.18
CA ARG A 97 -4.34 -18.78 1.30
C ARG A 97 -4.21 -18.20 -0.10
N VAL A 98 -3.60 -17.03 -0.20
CA VAL A 98 -3.23 -16.36 -1.45
C VAL A 98 -1.71 -16.21 -1.43
N ALA A 99 -1.06 -16.47 -2.57
CA ALA A 99 0.40 -16.40 -2.72
C ALA A 99 1.18 -17.43 -1.87
N ALA A 100 0.66 -18.65 -1.73
CA ALA A 100 1.34 -19.74 -1.02
C ALA A 100 2.75 -20.06 -1.55
N ASP A 101 2.95 -19.84 -2.86
CA ASP A 101 4.23 -20.09 -3.54
C ASP A 101 5.12 -18.84 -3.67
N ALA A 102 4.66 -17.68 -3.18
CA ALA A 102 5.44 -16.45 -3.26
C ALA A 102 6.51 -16.41 -2.17
N ASP A 103 7.61 -15.70 -2.46
CA ASP A 103 8.59 -15.40 -1.43
C ASP A 103 8.00 -14.50 -0.33
N ARG A 104 8.66 -14.50 0.84
CA ARG A 104 8.17 -13.81 2.02
C ARG A 104 8.07 -12.30 1.80
N ALA A 105 8.99 -11.70 1.05
CA ALA A 105 8.99 -10.29 0.75
C ALA A 105 7.76 -9.90 -0.08
N THR A 106 7.47 -10.65 -1.14
CA THR A 106 6.32 -10.46 -2.02
C THR A 106 5.01 -10.64 -1.26
N ALA A 107 4.91 -11.68 -0.43
CA ALA A 107 3.72 -11.90 0.40
C ALA A 107 3.47 -10.70 1.33
N LEU A 108 4.50 -10.20 2.01
CA LEU A 108 4.36 -9.06 2.94
C LEU A 108 4.06 -7.74 2.21
N VAL A 109 4.66 -7.47 1.06
CA VAL A 109 4.30 -6.30 0.23
C VAL A 109 2.85 -6.41 -0.25
N GLY A 110 2.40 -7.62 -0.60
CA GLY A 110 1.00 -7.92 -0.94
C GLY A 110 0.05 -7.60 0.21
N VAL A 111 0.38 -8.02 1.44
CA VAL A 111 -0.39 -7.68 2.65
C VAL A 111 -0.48 -6.17 2.83
N VAL A 112 0.65 -5.45 2.79
CA VAL A 112 0.68 -3.98 2.94
C VAL A 112 -0.21 -3.30 1.90
N SER A 113 -0.05 -3.66 0.64
CA SER A 113 -0.80 -3.07 -0.47
C SER A 113 -2.31 -3.32 -0.35
N ALA A 114 -2.69 -4.54 0.02
CA ALA A 114 -4.08 -4.92 0.25
C ALA A 114 -4.68 -4.20 1.48
N THR A 115 -3.90 -4.02 2.55
CA THR A 115 -4.31 -3.23 3.71
C THR A 115 -4.52 -1.77 3.35
N VAL A 116 -3.64 -1.16 2.55
CA VAL A 116 -3.81 0.24 2.09
C VAL A 116 -5.11 0.38 1.30
N LEU A 117 -5.39 -0.53 0.35
CA LEU A 117 -6.67 -0.58 -0.36
C LEU A 117 -7.86 -0.76 0.60
N GLY A 118 -7.70 -1.60 1.61
CA GLY A 118 -8.70 -1.87 2.64
C GLY A 118 -9.07 -0.65 3.48
N VAL A 119 -8.07 0.14 3.87
CA VAL A 119 -8.23 1.26 4.80
C VAL A 119 -8.71 2.53 4.11
N TYR A 120 -8.35 2.74 2.83
CA TYR A 120 -8.69 3.98 2.13
C TYR A 120 -10.19 4.30 2.08
N PRO A 121 -11.07 3.42 1.57
CA PRO A 121 -12.48 3.72 1.40
C PRO A 121 -13.20 4.15 2.70
N PRO A 122 -13.10 3.42 3.83
CA PRO A 122 -13.79 3.83 5.06
C PRO A 122 -13.26 5.15 5.61
N LEU A 123 -11.95 5.39 5.49
CA LEU A 123 -11.34 6.64 5.94
C LEU A 123 -11.82 7.83 5.10
N LEU A 124 -11.76 7.72 3.77
CA LEU A 124 -12.17 8.79 2.86
C LEU A 124 -13.66 9.10 2.96
N PHE A 125 -14.49 8.08 3.18
CA PHE A 125 -15.92 8.24 3.43
C PHE A 125 -16.20 8.93 4.76
N ALA A 126 -15.51 8.55 5.84
CA ALA A 126 -15.70 9.24 7.12
C ALA A 126 -15.33 10.73 7.01
N LEU A 127 -14.25 11.04 6.30
CA LEU A 127 -13.77 12.41 6.14
C LEU A 127 -14.59 13.25 5.16
N SER A 128 -15.29 12.64 4.19
CA SER A 128 -16.19 13.38 3.30
C SER A 128 -17.47 13.87 3.98
N ARG A 129 -17.73 13.39 5.21
CA ARG A 129 -18.90 13.73 6.03
C ARG A 129 -18.59 14.72 7.15
N LEU A 130 -17.35 15.20 7.25
CA LEU A 130 -16.89 16.25 8.18
C LEU A 130 -16.95 17.62 7.50
#